data_AF-A0A1H7PJK7-F1
#
_entry.id   AF-A0A1H7PJK7-F1
#
_cell.length_a   1.000
_cell.length_b   1.000
_cell.length_c   1.000
_cell.angle_alpha   90.00
_cell.angle_beta   90.00
_cell.angle_gamma   90.00
#
_symmetry.space_group_name_H-M   'P 1'
#
loop_
_entity.id
_entity.type
_entity.pdbx_description
1 polymer ?
#
loop_
_entity_poly.entity_id
_entity_poly.type
_entity_poly.pdbx_seq_one_letter_code
_entity_poly.pdbx_strand_id
1 'polypeptide(L)'
;MSDHRLIADASPQGAHDLSAALTRRTLVLAGGAALVGCALPGQAAEPVSSTTAGVPAVVPAASAAAGPVCVAHPVTRHAKSFILGADVSTLEAVERGGARFSTADGRSGTALQILRASGINWARLRLWHTPVNARDVVEGDRIISRHGEPVGGGNNGLEVTLALAKRIRKQGLKLLLDIHYSDFWTDPGKQEKPAAWARLHGEALQSEVERYTSQVLTALHDQGTDPDMIQVGNEINGGMLWPDGKTWRQTPDEKIGGDQAFVDLLGAGIRGVRATDRLRGGRLPVMLHLAHQGDGKSGEMFRRVYDRFEAAKLDYDVIGLSWYPYHHDGFDQLRTNLRDLSDRYRKPLVVVETAYGWRPDNPGSGPAVFNEEGAKHGGYPATPQGQATMLRDLVQAVAAVPEGLGVFWWEPAWLDVPGAGWRTGEGNAWANQTLFDAQGRALPALKAFRDAAPCP
;
A
#
# COMPACT_ATOMS: atom_id res chain seq x y z
N MET A 1 2.96 -30.34 -64.12
CA MET A 1 1.63 -30.42 -63.49
C MET A 1 1.71 -29.57 -62.23
N SER A 2 1.90 -28.26 -62.41
CA SER A 2 0.85 -27.21 -62.48
C SER A 2 0.36 -26.91 -61.06
N ASP A 3 0.95 -25.92 -60.39
CA ASP A 3 0.52 -24.48 -60.36
C ASP A 3 -0.72 -24.30 -59.46
N HIS A 4 -0.79 -23.44 -58.44
CA HIS A 4 -0.42 -22.02 -58.38
C HIS A 4 -0.17 -21.47 -56.96
N ARG A 5 0.52 -20.31 -56.94
CA ARG A 5 0.82 -19.37 -55.83
C ARG A 5 -0.32 -18.38 -55.54
N LEU A 6 -0.22 -17.69 -54.38
CA LEU A 6 -0.47 -16.25 -54.03
C LEU A 6 -1.20 -16.15 -52.67
N ILE A 7 -0.68 -15.58 -51.56
CA ILE A 7 -0.19 -14.24 -51.17
C ILE A 7 -1.27 -13.13 -51.07
N ALA A 8 -1.34 -12.53 -49.86
CA ALA A 8 -1.71 -11.16 -49.44
C ALA A 8 -3.06 -10.87 -48.72
N ASP A 9 -2.90 -10.50 -47.44
CA ASP A 9 -3.45 -9.37 -46.64
C ASP A 9 -4.92 -8.91 -46.69
N ALA A 10 -5.52 -8.79 -45.49
CA ALA A 10 -6.01 -7.54 -44.86
C ALA A 10 -7.15 -7.81 -43.83
N SER A 11 -7.03 -7.24 -42.62
CA SER A 11 -7.99 -7.25 -41.49
C SER A 11 -9.25 -6.38 -41.74
N PRO A 12 -10.08 -6.03 -40.72
CA PRO A 12 -10.94 -6.84 -39.83
C PRO A 12 -12.40 -6.32 -39.80
N GLN A 13 -13.40 -7.12 -39.43
CA GLN A 13 -14.71 -6.63 -38.96
C GLN A 13 -15.62 -7.75 -38.43
N GLY A 14 -16.43 -7.46 -37.41
CA GLY A 14 -17.69 -8.16 -37.15
C GLY A 14 -17.93 -8.62 -35.73
N ALA A 15 -18.46 -7.74 -34.89
CA ALA A 15 -19.07 -8.06 -33.60
C ALA A 15 -20.36 -8.90 -33.80
N HIS A 16 -20.65 -9.82 -32.87
CA HIS A 16 -21.94 -10.49 -32.78
C HIS A 16 -22.63 -10.15 -31.45
N ASP A 17 -23.70 -9.37 -31.58
CA ASP A 17 -24.81 -9.19 -30.67
C ASP A 17 -25.62 -10.49 -30.54
N LEU A 18 -26.02 -10.86 -29.32
CA LEU A 18 -27.20 -11.69 -29.06
C LEU A 18 -27.88 -11.24 -27.77
N SER A 19 -28.84 -10.34 -27.94
CA SER A 19 -29.86 -9.97 -26.95
C SER A 19 -30.97 -11.04 -26.92
N ALA A 20 -31.35 -11.51 -25.73
CA ALA A 20 -32.62 -12.20 -25.52
C ALA A 20 -33.17 -11.98 -24.10
N ALA A 21 -34.22 -11.16 -24.07
CA ALA A 21 -35.48 -11.29 -23.33
C ALA A 21 -35.46 -11.69 -21.84
N LEU A 22 -35.91 -10.76 -20.98
CA LEU A 22 -36.67 -11.10 -19.78
C LEU A 22 -37.81 -10.08 -19.54
N THR A 23 -38.95 -10.65 -19.19
CA THR A 23 -40.32 -10.14 -19.36
C THR A 23 -40.75 -9.23 -18.20
N ARG A 24 -41.49 -8.16 -18.54
CA ARG A 24 -42.20 -7.29 -17.58
C ARG A 24 -43.29 -8.05 -16.81
N ARG A 25 -43.34 -7.87 -15.49
CA ARG A 25 -44.59 -7.96 -14.71
C ARG A 25 -44.75 -6.72 -13.83
N THR A 26 -45.85 -6.04 -14.08
CA THR A 26 -46.41 -4.89 -13.39
C THR A 26 -46.83 -5.26 -11.97
N LEU A 27 -46.54 -4.40 -10.98
CA LEU A 27 -47.37 -4.31 -9.78
C LEU A 27 -47.66 -2.84 -9.46
N VAL A 28 -48.94 -2.56 -9.32
CA VAL A 28 -49.58 -1.30 -8.95
C VAL A 28 -49.53 -1.15 -7.44
N LEU A 29 -49.29 0.07 -6.94
CA LEU A 29 -49.96 0.58 -5.74
C LEU A 29 -49.93 2.11 -5.75
N ALA A 30 -51.12 2.67 -5.57
CA ALA A 30 -51.46 4.07 -5.63
C ALA A 30 -51.89 4.57 -4.24
N GLY A 31 -51.76 5.88 -4.03
CA GLY A 31 -52.48 6.69 -3.05
C GLY A 31 -51.86 6.70 -1.64
N GLY A 32 -51.70 7.82 -0.96
CA GLY A 32 -52.09 9.21 -1.24
C GLY A 32 -52.04 10.02 0.07
N ALA A 33 -51.67 11.30 -0.05
CA ALA A 33 -52.08 12.53 0.67
C ALA A 33 -52.44 12.50 2.19
N ALA A 34 -52.41 13.58 2.97
CA ALA A 34 -51.82 14.93 3.01
C ALA A 34 -52.30 15.60 4.34
N LEU A 35 -51.81 16.81 4.60
CA LEU A 35 -52.39 17.93 5.42
C LEU A 35 -51.76 18.18 6.80
N VAL A 36 -51.09 19.34 6.97
CA VAL A 36 -51.52 20.63 7.60
C VAL A 36 -51.23 20.60 9.10
N GLY A 37 -50.71 21.60 9.83
CA GLY A 37 -50.47 23.06 9.80
C GLY A 37 -50.13 23.38 11.29
N CYS A 38 -49.43 24.40 11.76
CA CYS A 38 -49.63 25.84 11.64
C CYS A 38 -48.61 26.55 12.57
N ALA A 39 -48.53 27.87 12.36
CA ALA A 39 -47.74 28.94 12.96
C ALA A 39 -47.58 29.07 14.50
N LEU A 40 -46.49 29.79 14.85
CA LEU A 40 -46.11 30.58 16.05
C LEU A 40 -47.18 31.64 16.49
N PRO A 41 -47.08 32.48 17.57
CA PRO A 41 -45.88 32.96 18.30
C PRO A 41 -45.96 33.32 19.82
N GLY A 42 -44.80 33.64 20.41
CA GLY A 42 -44.57 34.83 21.27
C GLY A 42 -44.88 34.78 22.78
N GLN A 43 -43.87 35.05 23.62
CA GLN A 43 -43.70 36.31 24.39
C GLN A 43 -42.61 36.18 25.46
N ALA A 44 -41.92 37.31 25.68
CA ALA A 44 -40.86 37.53 26.65
C ALA A 44 -41.41 38.11 27.97
N ALA A 45 -40.75 37.80 29.09
CA ALA A 45 -40.72 38.64 30.29
C ALA A 45 -39.48 38.30 31.15
N GLU A 46 -38.65 39.30 31.42
CA GLU A 46 -37.59 39.32 32.44
C GLU A 46 -38.16 39.72 33.84
N PRO A 47 -37.35 39.97 34.89
CA PRO A 47 -36.45 39.06 35.59
C PRO A 47 -36.84 38.96 37.09
N VAL A 48 -36.45 37.87 37.78
CA VAL A 48 -36.55 37.81 39.25
C VAL A 48 -35.16 37.57 39.83
N SER A 49 -34.65 38.60 40.49
CA SER A 49 -33.48 38.55 41.37
C SER A 49 -33.81 37.68 42.59
N SER A 50 -33.04 36.62 42.81
CA SER A 50 -32.96 35.99 44.12
C SER A 50 -31.53 35.55 44.40
N THR A 51 -30.95 36.21 45.38
CA THR A 51 -29.68 35.88 46.03
C THR A 51 -29.87 34.66 46.91
N THR A 52 -29.20 33.54 46.62
CA THR A 52 -28.91 32.50 47.63
C THR A 52 -27.60 31.76 47.34
N ALA A 53 -26.73 31.78 48.36
CA ALA A 53 -25.67 30.85 48.74
C ALA A 53 -24.84 30.13 47.65
N GLY A 54 -23.56 30.51 47.56
CA GLY A 54 -22.54 29.81 46.78
C GLY A 54 -22.30 28.38 47.26
N VAL A 55 -22.50 27.43 46.35
CA VAL A 55 -21.92 26.09 46.40
C VAL A 55 -20.49 26.21 45.85
N PRO A 56 -19.44 25.70 46.52
CA PRO A 56 -18.11 25.74 45.95
C PRO A 56 -18.09 24.89 44.67
N ALA A 57 -17.78 25.53 43.56
CA ALA A 57 -17.53 24.85 42.30
C ALA A 57 -16.35 23.89 42.50
N VAL A 58 -16.64 22.59 42.50
CA VAL A 58 -15.62 21.57 42.36
C VAL A 58 -15.07 21.72 40.94
N VAL A 59 -13.92 22.38 40.83
CA VAL A 59 -13.13 22.38 39.61
C VAL A 59 -12.77 20.91 39.34
N PRO A 60 -13.18 20.31 38.21
CA PRO A 60 -12.68 18.99 37.89
C PRO A 60 -11.17 19.13 37.70
N ALA A 61 -10.41 18.46 38.56
CA ALA A 61 -8.97 18.35 38.41
C ALA A 61 -8.69 17.93 36.96
N ALA A 62 -7.85 18.72 36.27
CA ALA A 62 -7.37 18.39 34.95
C ALA A 62 -6.83 16.95 35.00
N SER A 63 -7.53 16.03 34.32
CA SER A 63 -7.04 14.69 34.07
C SER A 63 -5.69 14.84 33.39
N ALA A 64 -4.60 14.60 34.12
CA ALA A 64 -3.28 14.47 33.55
C ALA A 64 -3.41 13.42 32.44
N ALA A 65 -3.14 13.83 31.19
CA ALA A 65 -3.17 12.94 30.06
C ALA A 65 -2.34 11.71 30.40
N ALA A 66 -3.00 10.56 30.57
CA ALA A 66 -2.33 9.30 30.82
C ALA A 66 -1.33 9.11 29.68
N GLY A 67 -0.05 8.98 30.04
CA GLY A 67 1.00 8.64 29.10
C GLY A 67 0.65 7.33 28.37
N PRO A 68 1.29 7.05 27.22
CA PRO A 68 1.05 5.81 26.49
C PRO A 68 1.21 4.62 27.43
N VAL A 69 0.16 3.78 27.50
CA VAL A 69 0.16 2.56 28.30
C VAL A 69 1.07 1.57 27.57
N CYS A 70 2.31 1.43 28.04
CA CYS A 70 3.27 0.46 27.52
C CYS A 70 2.68 -0.95 27.57
N VAL A 71 2.82 -1.69 26.47
CA VAL A 71 2.62 -3.14 26.46
C VAL A 71 3.69 -3.78 27.35
N ALA A 72 3.29 -4.71 28.21
CA ALA A 72 4.22 -5.49 29.01
C ALA A 72 5.17 -6.31 28.10
N HIS A 73 6.46 -5.97 28.15
CA HIS A 73 7.63 -6.67 27.62
C HIS A 73 7.68 -6.95 26.09
N PRO A 74 8.08 -5.96 25.26
CA PRO A 74 8.50 -6.26 23.90
C PRO A 74 9.67 -7.26 23.90
N VAL A 75 9.58 -8.30 23.08
CA VAL A 75 10.65 -9.30 22.89
C VAL A 75 11.64 -8.84 21.81
N THR A 76 11.20 -7.95 20.92
CA THR A 76 12.03 -7.46 19.82
C THR A 76 13.31 -6.78 20.31
N ARG A 77 14.43 -7.13 19.65
CA ARG A 77 15.73 -6.45 19.83
C ARG A 77 15.75 -5.04 19.24
N HIS A 78 14.75 -4.71 18.42
CA HIS A 78 14.65 -3.49 17.64
C HIS A 78 13.74 -2.44 18.25
N ALA A 79 13.36 -2.57 19.54
CA ALA A 79 12.38 -1.69 20.19
C ALA A 79 12.69 -0.19 20.03
N LYS A 80 13.96 0.21 20.19
CA LYS A 80 14.41 1.62 20.05
C LYS A 80 14.34 2.16 18.62
N SER A 81 14.42 1.28 17.64
CA SER A 81 14.45 1.61 16.21
C SER A 81 13.20 1.12 15.48
N PHE A 82 12.15 0.77 16.22
CA PHE A 82 10.98 0.11 15.68
C PHE A 82 10.31 0.99 14.62
N ILE A 83 9.96 0.38 13.49
CA ILE A 83 9.40 1.08 12.34
C ILE A 83 7.89 1.20 12.51
N LEU A 84 7.41 2.45 12.53
CA LEU A 84 6.02 2.83 12.32
C LEU A 84 5.98 3.57 10.98
N GLY A 85 5.72 2.82 9.93
CA GLY A 85 5.83 3.27 8.55
C GLY A 85 4.50 3.55 7.88
N ALA A 86 4.54 4.35 6.82
CA ALA A 86 3.42 4.60 5.92
C ALA A 86 3.90 4.61 4.47
N ASP A 87 3.27 3.83 3.58
CA ASP A 87 3.43 4.01 2.13
C ASP A 87 2.57 5.19 1.68
N VAL A 88 3.20 6.22 1.12
CA VAL A 88 2.53 7.48 0.77
C VAL A 88 2.66 7.79 -0.71
N SER A 89 2.79 6.78 -1.56
CA SER A 89 3.15 6.99 -2.95
C SER A 89 2.03 7.66 -3.75
N THR A 90 0.75 7.43 -3.44
CA THR A 90 -0.35 8.18 -4.09
C THR A 90 -0.49 9.64 -3.63
N LEU A 91 0.23 10.07 -2.60
CA LEU A 91 -0.05 11.35 -1.93
C LEU A 91 -0.01 12.55 -2.87
N GLU A 92 0.94 12.57 -3.82
CA GLU A 92 1.04 13.65 -4.81
C GLU A 92 -0.22 13.74 -5.69
N ALA A 93 -0.74 12.59 -6.15
CA ALA A 93 -1.96 12.54 -6.95
C ALA A 93 -3.19 12.94 -6.13
N VAL A 94 -3.26 12.50 -4.87
CA VAL A 94 -4.37 12.79 -3.95
C VAL A 94 -4.44 14.29 -3.63
N GLU A 95 -3.31 14.93 -3.30
CA GLU A 95 -3.29 16.36 -3.00
C GLU A 95 -3.56 17.21 -4.24
N ARG A 96 -3.06 16.80 -5.42
CA ARG A 96 -3.39 17.43 -6.70
C ARG A 96 -4.88 17.29 -7.05
N GLY A 97 -5.49 16.17 -6.65
CA GLY A 97 -6.93 15.93 -6.73
C GLY A 97 -7.77 16.79 -5.77
N GLY A 98 -7.14 17.60 -4.92
CA GLY A 98 -7.82 18.56 -4.05
C GLY A 98 -8.01 18.12 -2.61
N ALA A 99 -7.51 16.94 -2.23
CA ALA A 99 -7.59 16.46 -0.84
C ALA A 99 -6.95 17.46 0.14
N ARG A 100 -7.53 17.55 1.33
CA ARG A 100 -7.02 18.34 2.45
C ARG A 100 -7.06 17.47 3.68
N PHE A 101 -6.11 17.67 4.58
CA PHE A 101 -5.97 16.83 5.76
C PHE A 101 -6.05 17.65 7.05
N SER A 102 -6.57 17.03 8.09
CA SER A 102 -6.63 17.61 9.43
C SER A 102 -6.45 16.54 10.50
N THR A 103 -5.99 16.95 11.67
CA THR A 103 -5.97 16.13 12.87
C THR A 103 -7.40 15.82 13.36
N ALA A 104 -7.54 14.90 14.32
CA ALA A 104 -8.84 14.51 14.85
C ALA A 104 -9.59 15.68 15.53
N ASP A 105 -8.86 16.67 16.07
CA ASP A 105 -9.40 17.92 16.63
C ASP A 105 -9.62 19.02 15.58
N GLY A 106 -9.47 18.71 14.28
CA GLY A 106 -9.79 19.61 13.17
C GLY A 106 -8.69 20.60 12.78
N ARG A 107 -7.47 20.49 13.32
CA ARG A 107 -6.36 21.36 12.91
C ARG A 107 -5.82 20.91 11.56
N SER A 108 -5.82 21.82 10.59
CA SER A 108 -5.31 21.56 9.24
C SER A 108 -3.79 21.36 9.20
N GLY A 109 -3.33 20.50 8.31
CA GLY A 109 -1.92 20.25 8.03
C GLY A 109 -1.75 19.44 6.75
N THR A 110 -0.51 19.27 6.28
CA THR A 110 -0.23 18.28 5.23
C THR A 110 -0.36 16.87 5.78
N ALA A 111 -0.67 15.88 4.95
CA ALA A 111 -0.75 14.49 5.38
C ALA A 111 0.53 14.03 6.07
N LEU A 112 1.71 14.35 5.49
CA LEU A 112 3.00 13.97 6.07
C LEU A 112 3.25 14.59 7.46
N GLN A 113 2.83 15.84 7.69
CA GLN A 113 2.93 16.48 9.00
C GLN A 113 2.07 15.76 10.04
N ILE A 114 0.83 15.41 9.67
CA ILE A 114 -0.09 14.72 10.57
C ILE A 114 0.40 13.31 10.86
N LEU A 115 0.81 12.56 9.84
CA LEU A 115 1.43 11.23 10.00
C LEU A 115 2.64 11.30 10.94
N ARG A 116 3.56 12.25 10.73
CA ARG A 116 4.74 12.44 11.59
C ARG A 116 4.35 12.76 13.04
N ALA A 117 3.40 13.67 13.24
CA ALA A 117 2.89 14.03 14.57
C ALA A 117 2.18 12.86 15.27
N SER A 118 1.60 11.95 14.48
CA SER A 118 1.02 10.69 14.92
C SER A 118 2.04 9.57 15.11
N GLY A 119 3.34 9.87 15.17
CA GLY A 119 4.38 8.91 15.53
C GLY A 119 5.00 8.13 14.36
N ILE A 120 4.47 8.29 13.14
CA ILE A 120 5.11 7.72 11.94
C ILE A 120 6.54 8.24 11.85
N ASN A 121 7.48 7.33 11.61
CA ASN A 121 8.92 7.62 11.55
C ASN A 121 9.56 7.17 10.22
N TRP A 122 8.83 6.42 9.39
CA TRP A 122 9.23 6.03 8.04
C TRP A 122 8.14 6.32 7.01
N ALA A 123 8.55 6.69 5.82
CA ALA A 123 7.72 6.71 4.62
C ALA A 123 8.26 5.67 3.62
N ARG A 124 7.37 4.91 2.99
CA ARG A 124 7.68 4.04 1.85
C ARG A 124 7.20 4.72 0.56
N LEU A 125 8.00 4.57 -0.49
CA LEU A 125 7.64 5.00 -1.84
C LEU A 125 7.88 3.87 -2.83
N ARG A 126 6.82 3.42 -3.52
CA ARG A 126 6.98 2.59 -4.70
C ARG A 126 7.50 3.39 -5.89
N LEU A 127 8.25 2.71 -6.74
CA LEU A 127 8.82 3.23 -7.98
C LEU A 127 8.54 2.26 -9.12
N TRP A 128 7.84 2.76 -10.14
CA TRP A 128 7.70 2.13 -11.44
C TRP A 128 8.74 2.69 -12.41
N HIS A 129 9.11 1.87 -13.41
CA HIS A 129 10.12 2.23 -14.41
C HIS A 129 9.63 3.35 -15.34
N THR A 130 8.59 3.07 -16.14
CA THR A 130 7.97 4.05 -17.03
C THR A 130 6.43 3.93 -16.96
N PRO A 131 5.77 4.56 -15.98
CA PRO A 131 4.34 4.34 -15.71
C PRO A 131 3.40 5.07 -16.66
N VAL A 132 3.46 4.73 -17.94
CA VAL A 132 2.62 5.30 -18.98
C VAL A 132 1.73 4.25 -19.62
N ASN A 133 0.59 4.69 -20.16
CA ASN A 133 -0.33 3.81 -20.84
C ASN A 133 0.31 3.23 -22.11
N ALA A 134 0.34 1.90 -22.21
CA ALA A 134 0.84 1.19 -23.39
C ALA A 134 -0.08 1.32 -24.63
N ARG A 135 -1.30 1.82 -24.45
CA ARG A 135 -2.33 2.05 -25.49
C ARG A 135 -3.25 3.19 -25.05
N ASP A 136 -4.03 3.75 -25.96
CA ASP A 136 -5.12 4.66 -25.59
C ASP A 136 -6.10 3.97 -24.62
N VAL A 137 -6.48 4.66 -23.56
CA VAL A 137 -7.52 4.25 -22.61
C VAL A 137 -8.84 4.87 -23.09
N VAL A 138 -9.81 4.00 -23.37
CA VAL A 138 -11.10 4.37 -23.94
C VAL A 138 -12.22 4.02 -22.96
N GLU A 139 -13.12 4.99 -22.73
CA GLU A 139 -14.34 4.81 -21.95
C GLU A 139 -15.53 5.15 -22.87
N GLY A 140 -16.38 4.16 -23.15
CA GLY A 140 -17.39 4.27 -24.20
C GLY A 140 -16.73 4.51 -25.57
N ASP A 141 -17.09 5.63 -26.22
CA ASP A 141 -16.51 6.05 -27.51
C ASP A 141 -15.43 7.12 -27.36
N ARG A 142 -14.98 7.43 -26.13
CA ARG A 142 -14.06 8.54 -25.85
C ARG A 142 -12.72 8.05 -25.37
N ILE A 143 -11.64 8.54 -25.99
CA ILE A 143 -10.28 8.43 -25.45
C ILE A 143 -10.18 9.34 -24.23
N ILE A 144 -10.02 8.74 -23.05
CA ILE A 144 -9.88 9.45 -21.78
C ILE A 144 -8.41 9.60 -21.34
N SER A 145 -7.52 8.81 -21.94
CA SER A 145 -6.08 9.02 -21.85
C SER A 145 -5.37 8.38 -23.03
N ARG A 146 -4.34 9.03 -23.55
CA ARG A 146 -3.60 8.58 -24.74
C ARG A 146 -2.44 7.64 -24.37
N HIS A 147 -1.99 6.86 -25.36
CA HIS A 147 -0.71 6.17 -25.29
C HIS A 147 0.41 7.15 -24.89
N GLY A 148 1.22 6.76 -23.90
CA GLY A 148 2.31 7.59 -23.37
C GLY A 148 1.89 8.56 -22.26
N GLU A 149 0.60 8.71 -21.95
CA GLU A 149 0.13 9.45 -20.78
C GLU A 149 0.15 8.60 -19.50
N PRO A 150 0.10 9.21 -18.30
CA PRO A 150 0.12 8.51 -17.01
C PRO A 150 -0.85 7.32 -16.91
N VAL A 151 -0.38 6.22 -16.33
CA VAL A 151 -1.16 4.98 -16.14
C VAL A 151 -2.09 5.00 -14.92
N GLY A 152 -1.96 6.00 -14.05
CA GLY A 152 -2.74 6.16 -12.81
C GLY A 152 -2.01 5.60 -11.59
N GLY A 153 -2.72 5.29 -10.50
CA GLY A 153 -2.14 4.67 -9.30
C GLY A 153 -1.09 5.52 -8.56
N GLY A 154 -1.10 6.84 -8.78
CA GLY A 154 -0.08 7.78 -8.31
C GLY A 154 0.95 8.18 -9.37
N ASN A 155 1.05 7.42 -10.48
CA ASN A 155 2.05 7.62 -11.55
C ASN A 155 3.49 7.67 -11.01
N ASN A 156 3.84 6.68 -10.18
CA ASN A 156 5.03 6.68 -9.32
C ASN A 156 6.34 6.41 -10.08
N GLY A 157 6.66 7.23 -11.09
CA GLY A 157 7.96 7.22 -11.75
C GLY A 157 8.99 8.04 -10.97
N LEU A 158 10.24 8.02 -11.43
CA LEU A 158 11.38 8.65 -10.74
C LEU A 158 11.13 10.13 -10.38
N GLU A 159 10.48 10.90 -11.27
CA GLU A 159 10.16 12.31 -11.01
C GLU A 159 9.24 12.48 -9.78
N VAL A 160 8.16 11.71 -9.71
CA VAL A 160 7.21 11.74 -8.58
C VAL A 160 7.90 11.26 -7.30
N THR A 161 8.70 10.20 -7.39
CA THR A 161 9.49 9.68 -6.26
C THR A 161 10.45 10.74 -5.72
N LEU A 162 11.18 11.44 -6.58
CA LEU A 162 12.09 12.53 -6.22
C LEU A 162 11.34 13.70 -5.55
N ALA A 163 10.16 14.07 -6.06
CA ALA A 163 9.35 15.12 -5.47
C ALA A 163 8.87 14.75 -4.06
N LEU A 164 8.36 13.52 -3.88
CA LEU A 164 7.91 13.03 -2.57
C LEU A 164 9.08 12.83 -1.60
N ALA A 165 10.24 12.34 -2.07
CA ALA A 165 11.43 12.14 -1.23
C ALA A 165 11.90 13.44 -0.58
N LYS A 166 11.93 14.56 -1.31
CA LYS A 166 12.19 15.90 -0.74
C LYS A 166 11.22 16.26 0.38
N ARG A 167 9.93 16.01 0.15
CA ARG A 167 8.87 16.32 1.12
C ARG A 167 8.98 15.46 2.38
N ILE A 168 9.28 14.17 2.22
CA ILE A 168 9.53 13.21 3.30
C ILE A 168 10.74 13.65 4.14
N ARG A 169 11.87 13.99 3.49
CA ARG A 169 13.08 14.47 4.19
C ARG A 169 12.83 15.77 4.94
N LYS A 170 12.05 16.70 4.38
CA LYS A 170 11.66 17.93 5.06
C LYS A 170 10.85 17.69 6.35
N GLN A 171 10.16 16.56 6.48
CA GLN A 171 9.47 16.17 7.73
C GLN A 171 10.36 15.38 8.70
N GLY A 172 11.62 15.13 8.35
CA GLY A 172 12.53 14.31 9.16
C GLY A 172 12.13 12.83 9.22
N LEU A 173 11.37 12.36 8.22
CA LEU A 173 11.01 10.95 8.08
C LEU A 173 12.14 10.18 7.38
N LYS A 174 12.28 8.90 7.77
CA LYS A 174 13.12 7.95 7.04
C LYS A 174 12.42 7.49 5.76
N LEU A 175 13.20 7.05 4.76
CA LEU A 175 12.68 6.63 3.46
C LEU A 175 13.02 5.16 3.18
N LEU A 176 11.99 4.36 2.93
CA LEU A 176 12.08 3.05 2.27
C LEU A 176 11.73 3.24 0.78
N LEU A 177 12.69 3.05 -0.11
CA LEU A 177 12.43 3.04 -1.55
C LEU A 177 12.09 1.62 -1.99
N ASP A 178 10.97 1.44 -2.69
CA ASP A 178 10.58 0.15 -3.26
C ASP A 178 10.59 0.21 -4.79
N ILE A 179 11.53 -0.51 -5.39
CA ILE A 179 11.63 -0.60 -6.85
C ILE A 179 10.89 -1.84 -7.31
N HIS A 180 9.77 -1.64 -8.01
CA HIS A 180 8.94 -2.74 -8.52
C HIS A 180 9.58 -3.48 -9.70
N TYR A 181 10.47 -2.80 -10.44
CA TYR A 181 11.01 -3.30 -11.72
C TYR A 181 9.89 -3.66 -12.73
N SER A 182 8.85 -2.83 -12.79
CA SER A 182 7.75 -2.89 -13.75
C SER A 182 7.31 -1.48 -14.09
N ASP A 183 6.58 -1.32 -15.19
CA ASP A 183 5.91 -0.06 -15.54
C ASP A 183 4.60 0.14 -14.76
N PHE A 184 4.10 -0.90 -14.09
CA PHE A 184 2.87 -0.81 -13.30
C PHE A 184 2.90 -1.73 -12.08
N TRP A 185 1.75 -1.93 -11.42
CA TRP A 185 1.62 -2.77 -10.23
C TRP A 185 2.30 -4.13 -10.40
N THR A 186 3.04 -4.54 -9.37
CA THR A 186 3.54 -5.91 -9.24
C THR A 186 2.99 -6.50 -7.96
N ASP A 187 2.51 -7.73 -8.05
CA ASP A 187 1.86 -8.51 -7.01
C ASP A 187 2.21 -10.01 -7.25
N PRO A 188 1.79 -10.97 -6.40
CA PRO A 188 2.12 -12.38 -6.60
C PRO A 188 1.66 -12.96 -7.95
N GLY A 189 0.64 -12.35 -8.58
CA GLY A 189 0.10 -12.73 -9.87
C GLY A 189 0.62 -11.91 -11.05
N LYS A 190 1.36 -10.82 -10.81
CA LYS A 190 1.81 -9.85 -11.83
C LYS A 190 3.22 -9.38 -11.57
N GLN A 191 4.11 -9.62 -12.52
CA GLN A 191 5.53 -9.24 -12.44
C GLN A 191 6.03 -8.83 -13.83
N GLU A 192 5.20 -8.11 -14.60
CA GLU A 192 5.48 -7.77 -15.99
C GLU A 192 6.78 -6.96 -16.09
N LYS A 193 7.58 -7.32 -17.10
CA LYS A 193 8.79 -6.59 -17.43
C LYS A 193 8.45 -5.20 -17.98
N PRO A 194 9.22 -4.14 -17.66
CA PRO A 194 9.08 -2.84 -18.30
C PRO A 194 9.16 -2.94 -19.82
N ALA A 195 8.38 -2.14 -20.53
CA ALA A 195 8.34 -2.11 -21.99
C ALA A 195 9.72 -1.86 -22.60
N ALA A 196 10.52 -1.00 -21.95
CA ALA A 196 11.90 -0.70 -22.34
C ALA A 196 12.81 -1.95 -22.34
N TRP A 197 12.49 -2.96 -21.54
CA TRP A 197 13.30 -4.16 -21.35
C TRP A 197 12.70 -5.38 -22.05
N ALA A 198 11.59 -5.23 -22.79
CA ALA A 198 10.84 -6.35 -23.37
C ALA A 198 11.70 -7.35 -24.16
N ARG A 199 12.75 -6.88 -24.83
CA ARG A 199 13.68 -7.68 -25.65
C ARG A 199 14.96 -8.12 -24.92
N LEU A 200 15.15 -7.73 -23.68
CA LEU A 200 16.31 -8.09 -22.87
C LEU A 200 16.05 -9.40 -22.14
N HIS A 201 17.07 -10.26 -22.14
CA HIS A 201 17.07 -11.58 -21.52
C HIS A 201 18.46 -11.87 -20.94
N GLY A 202 18.56 -12.86 -20.04
CA GLY A 202 19.83 -13.33 -19.47
C GLY A 202 20.70 -12.19 -18.93
N GLU A 203 22.00 -12.22 -19.22
CA GLU A 203 22.98 -11.22 -18.75
C GLU A 203 22.65 -9.78 -19.18
N ALA A 204 22.03 -9.58 -20.34
CA ALA A 204 21.65 -8.25 -20.81
C ALA A 204 20.54 -7.66 -19.93
N LEU A 205 19.55 -8.47 -19.53
CA LEU A 205 18.52 -8.04 -18.59
C LEU A 205 19.09 -7.80 -17.19
N GLN A 206 19.97 -8.68 -16.72
CA GLN A 206 20.63 -8.50 -15.42
C GLN A 206 21.44 -7.20 -15.37
N SER A 207 22.23 -6.92 -16.40
CA SER A 207 23.03 -5.70 -16.49
C SER A 207 22.15 -4.45 -16.47
N GLU A 208 20.99 -4.52 -17.12
CA GLU A 208 20.03 -3.42 -17.14
C GLU A 208 19.35 -3.20 -15.79
N VAL A 209 18.99 -4.27 -15.07
CA VAL A 209 18.48 -4.19 -13.70
C VAL A 209 19.50 -3.50 -12.79
N GLU A 210 20.76 -3.97 -12.80
CA GLU A 210 21.85 -3.41 -12.01
C GLU A 210 22.07 -1.90 -12.31
N ARG A 211 22.08 -1.57 -13.60
CA ARG A 211 22.24 -0.19 -14.08
C ARG A 211 21.09 0.69 -13.63
N TYR A 212 19.85 0.26 -13.80
CA TYR A 212 18.66 1.02 -13.42
C TYR A 212 18.62 1.28 -11.92
N THR A 213 18.87 0.26 -11.09
CA THR A 213 18.93 0.42 -9.63
C THR A 213 19.98 1.45 -9.22
N SER A 214 21.18 1.38 -9.83
CA SER A 214 22.25 2.36 -9.57
C SER A 214 21.85 3.77 -9.96
N GLN A 215 21.20 3.95 -11.12
CA GLN A 215 20.77 5.26 -11.60
C GLN A 215 19.73 5.92 -10.70
N VAL A 216 18.74 5.15 -10.25
CA VAL A 216 17.72 5.64 -9.32
C VAL A 216 18.35 6.10 -8.00
N LEU A 217 19.25 5.28 -7.44
CA LEU A 217 19.93 5.61 -6.19
C LEU A 217 20.87 6.82 -6.33
N THR A 218 21.59 6.95 -7.44
CA THR A 218 22.39 8.13 -7.75
C THR A 218 21.51 9.38 -7.88
N ALA A 219 20.35 9.30 -8.54
CA ALA A 219 19.45 10.45 -8.67
C ALA A 219 18.91 10.94 -7.31
N LEU A 220 18.58 10.02 -6.39
CA LEU A 220 18.19 10.36 -5.02
C LEU A 220 19.37 10.93 -4.22
N HIS A 221 20.57 10.37 -4.39
CA HIS A 221 21.80 10.87 -3.75
C HIS A 221 22.13 12.30 -4.20
N ASP A 222 22.15 12.57 -5.50
CA ASP A 222 22.43 13.88 -6.08
C ASP A 222 21.41 14.93 -5.64
N GLN A 223 20.18 14.50 -5.34
CA GLN A 223 19.14 15.34 -4.77
C GLN A 223 19.30 15.60 -3.25
N GLY A 224 20.15 14.85 -2.56
CA GLY A 224 20.31 14.88 -1.10
C GLY A 224 19.19 14.15 -0.36
N THR A 225 18.57 13.15 -1.00
CA THR A 225 17.42 12.39 -0.49
C THR A 225 17.65 10.87 -0.52
N ASP A 226 18.91 10.41 -0.41
CA ASP A 226 19.29 8.99 -0.26
C ASP A 226 18.29 8.23 0.60
N PRO A 227 17.80 7.04 0.21
CA PRO A 227 16.92 6.24 1.08
C PRO A 227 17.66 5.69 2.31
N ASP A 228 16.92 5.36 3.37
CA ASP A 228 17.44 4.67 4.56
C ASP A 228 17.41 3.14 4.41
N MET A 229 16.57 2.63 3.50
CA MET A 229 16.46 1.23 3.14
C MET A 229 15.90 1.13 1.71
N ILE A 230 16.28 0.08 0.98
CA ILE A 230 15.74 -0.20 -0.35
C ILE A 230 15.13 -1.60 -0.41
N GLN A 231 13.96 -1.71 -1.03
CA GLN A 231 13.32 -2.96 -1.39
C GLN A 231 13.60 -3.26 -2.87
N VAL A 232 14.16 -4.45 -3.13
CA VAL A 232 14.52 -4.91 -4.48
C VAL A 232 13.44 -5.88 -4.97
N GLY A 233 12.44 -5.33 -5.66
CA GLY A 233 11.26 -6.04 -6.13
C GLY A 233 10.14 -6.04 -5.08
N ASN A 234 8.89 -6.06 -5.55
CA ASN A 234 7.69 -6.08 -4.70
C ASN A 234 6.91 -7.40 -4.87
N GLU A 235 6.63 -8.07 -3.76
CA GLU A 235 5.84 -9.32 -3.67
C GLU A 235 6.32 -10.40 -4.66
N ILE A 236 7.62 -10.70 -4.63
CA ILE A 236 8.33 -11.54 -5.59
C ILE A 236 8.12 -13.06 -5.36
N ASN A 237 6.94 -13.44 -4.87
CA ASN A 237 6.56 -14.81 -4.49
C ASN A 237 6.83 -15.85 -5.58
N GLY A 238 6.50 -15.49 -6.83
CA GLY A 238 6.65 -16.34 -8.02
C GLY A 238 7.78 -15.87 -8.95
N GLY A 239 8.69 -15.02 -8.45
CA GLY A 239 9.73 -14.40 -9.25
C GLY A 239 9.56 -12.91 -9.49
N MET A 240 10.35 -12.36 -10.42
CA MET A 240 10.24 -10.97 -10.92
C MET A 240 10.49 -10.92 -12.42
N LEU A 241 10.12 -9.83 -13.11
CA LEU A 241 10.45 -9.60 -14.53
C LEU A 241 10.05 -10.77 -15.45
N TRP A 242 8.79 -11.19 -15.40
CA TRP A 242 8.30 -12.34 -16.13
C TRP A 242 8.36 -12.14 -17.65
N PRO A 243 8.67 -13.21 -18.43
CA PRO A 243 8.85 -14.60 -18.01
C PRO A 243 10.28 -14.95 -17.53
N ASP A 244 11.25 -14.04 -17.68
CA ASP A 244 12.67 -14.31 -17.45
C ASP A 244 12.99 -14.68 -16.00
N GLY A 245 12.39 -14.02 -15.01
CA GLY A 245 12.56 -14.41 -13.61
C GLY A 245 11.39 -15.19 -13.03
N LYS A 246 10.49 -15.74 -13.86
CA LYS A 246 9.31 -16.51 -13.39
C LYS A 246 9.73 -17.90 -12.88
N THR A 247 9.18 -18.34 -11.74
CA THR A 247 9.57 -19.61 -11.08
C THR A 247 8.54 -20.73 -11.21
N TRP A 248 7.43 -20.50 -11.91
CA TRP A 248 6.34 -21.46 -12.06
C TRP A 248 5.77 -21.39 -13.48
N ARG A 249 5.19 -22.49 -13.96
CA ARG A 249 4.57 -22.57 -15.27
C ARG A 249 3.06 -22.64 -15.15
N GLN A 250 2.37 -21.85 -15.97
CA GLN A 250 0.93 -21.90 -16.18
C GLN A 250 0.55 -23.04 -17.12
N THR A 251 1.36 -23.27 -18.16
CA THR A 251 1.20 -24.38 -19.11
C THR A 251 2.50 -25.18 -19.22
N PRO A 252 2.45 -26.49 -19.55
CA PRO A 252 3.66 -27.31 -19.65
C PRO A 252 4.74 -26.71 -20.57
N ASP A 253 4.28 -26.11 -21.66
CA ASP A 253 5.06 -25.54 -22.76
C ASP A 253 5.49 -24.07 -22.53
N GLU A 254 5.05 -23.43 -21.45
CA GLU A 254 5.47 -22.07 -21.09
C GLU A 254 6.99 -22.02 -20.84
N LYS A 255 7.71 -21.19 -21.59
CA LYS A 255 9.13 -20.93 -21.34
C LYS A 255 9.29 -19.90 -20.24
N ILE A 256 9.91 -20.32 -19.13
CA ILE A 256 10.24 -19.48 -17.98
C ILE A 256 11.74 -19.58 -17.71
N GLY A 257 12.34 -18.55 -17.11
CA GLY A 257 13.76 -18.63 -16.73
C GLY A 257 14.02 -19.46 -15.47
N GLY A 258 13.02 -19.65 -14.61
CA GLY A 258 13.11 -20.50 -13.44
C GLY A 258 13.91 -19.89 -12.29
N ASP A 259 14.19 -20.74 -11.30
CA ASP A 259 14.73 -20.32 -10.01
C ASP A 259 16.10 -19.63 -10.09
N GLN A 260 16.99 -20.11 -10.96
CA GLN A 260 18.33 -19.52 -11.10
C GLN A 260 18.25 -18.12 -11.71
N ALA A 261 17.48 -17.95 -12.80
CA ALA A 261 17.31 -16.65 -13.43
C ALA A 261 16.66 -15.64 -12.48
N PHE A 262 15.71 -16.07 -11.66
CA PHE A 262 15.13 -15.23 -10.61
C PHE A 262 16.18 -14.74 -9.61
N VAL A 263 17.00 -15.65 -9.08
CA VAL A 263 18.10 -15.31 -8.15
C VAL A 263 19.12 -14.37 -8.81
N ASP A 264 19.47 -14.61 -10.07
CA ASP A 264 20.44 -13.78 -10.79
C ASP A 264 19.95 -12.34 -10.99
N LEU A 265 18.65 -12.17 -11.28
CA LEU A 265 18.02 -10.85 -11.42
C LEU A 265 17.96 -10.10 -10.08
N LEU A 266 17.61 -10.77 -8.99
CA LEU A 266 17.70 -10.18 -7.65
C LEU A 266 19.14 -9.81 -7.29
N GLY A 267 20.09 -10.70 -7.57
CA GLY A 267 21.51 -10.45 -7.39
C GLY A 267 21.97 -9.22 -8.17
N ALA A 268 21.47 -9.02 -9.38
CA ALA A 268 21.76 -7.82 -10.18
C ALA A 268 21.21 -6.55 -9.55
N GLY A 269 19.96 -6.56 -9.08
CA GLY A 269 19.39 -5.43 -8.33
C GLY A 269 20.23 -5.09 -7.09
N ILE A 270 20.62 -6.10 -6.32
CA ILE A 270 21.49 -5.94 -5.12
C ILE A 270 22.86 -5.37 -5.51
N ARG A 271 23.50 -5.86 -6.58
CA ARG A 271 24.77 -5.30 -7.07
C ARG A 271 24.62 -3.82 -7.44
N GLY A 272 23.50 -3.44 -8.04
CA GLY A 272 23.20 -2.04 -8.34
C GLY A 272 23.09 -1.17 -7.07
N VAL A 273 22.55 -1.74 -5.98
CA VAL A 273 22.60 -1.10 -4.67
C VAL A 273 24.06 -0.91 -4.21
N ARG A 274 24.83 -1.99 -4.20
CA ARG A 274 26.24 -1.99 -3.72
C ARG A 274 27.14 -1.07 -4.52
N ALA A 275 26.90 -0.91 -5.82
CA ALA A 275 27.63 0.03 -6.68
C ALA A 275 27.51 1.49 -6.20
N THR A 276 26.46 1.81 -5.46
CA THR A 276 26.19 3.18 -4.95
C THR A 276 26.54 3.38 -3.47
N ASP A 277 26.94 2.33 -2.73
CA ASP A 277 27.21 2.43 -1.29
C ASP A 277 28.29 3.48 -0.95
N ARG A 278 29.27 3.67 -1.85
CA ARG A 278 30.31 4.69 -1.69
C ARG A 278 29.77 6.12 -1.73
N LEU A 279 28.66 6.38 -2.43
CA LEU A 279 28.05 7.70 -2.51
C LEU A 279 27.60 8.19 -1.12
N ARG A 280 27.10 7.28 -0.29
CA ARG A 280 26.58 7.56 1.06
C ARG A 280 27.52 7.16 2.21
N GLY A 281 28.75 6.76 1.89
CA GLY A 281 29.77 6.38 2.88
C GLY A 281 29.47 5.10 3.67
N GLY A 282 28.55 4.25 3.19
CA GLY A 282 28.12 3.05 3.91
C GLY A 282 27.14 2.18 3.14
N ARG A 283 26.92 0.97 3.64
CA ARG A 283 26.03 -0.02 3.02
C ARG A 283 24.57 0.37 3.22
N LEU A 284 23.81 0.49 2.13
CA LEU A 284 22.36 0.69 2.18
C LEU A 284 21.65 -0.65 2.50
N PRO A 285 20.86 -0.75 3.58
CA PRO A 285 20.13 -1.98 3.89
C PRO A 285 19.18 -2.38 2.77
N VAL A 286 19.23 -3.66 2.38
CA VAL A 286 18.36 -4.23 1.34
C VAL A 286 17.27 -5.10 1.95
N MET A 287 16.02 -4.82 1.60
CA MET A 287 14.85 -5.66 1.89
C MET A 287 14.48 -6.50 0.65
N LEU A 288 14.16 -7.77 0.88
CA LEU A 288 13.43 -8.61 -0.07
C LEU A 288 12.01 -8.83 0.47
N HIS A 289 11.00 -8.85 -0.40
CA HIS A 289 9.60 -8.74 0.01
C HIS A 289 8.71 -9.84 -0.62
N LEU A 290 8.03 -10.63 0.21
CA LEU A 290 7.02 -11.62 -0.22
C LEU A 290 5.64 -11.32 0.39
N ALA A 291 4.56 -11.66 -0.29
CA ALA A 291 3.22 -11.60 0.27
C ALA A 291 2.83 -12.89 1.00
N HIS A 292 2.08 -12.80 2.09
CA HIS A 292 1.32 -13.96 2.57
C HIS A 292 0.32 -14.44 1.51
N GLN A 293 -0.08 -15.69 1.64
CA GLN A 293 -1.15 -16.31 0.88
C GLN A 293 -2.39 -16.45 1.78
N GLY A 294 -3.55 -16.73 1.18
CA GLY A 294 -4.80 -17.01 1.90
C GLY A 294 -5.18 -18.49 1.94
N ASP A 295 -4.25 -19.38 1.63
CA ASP A 295 -4.48 -20.82 1.44
C ASP A 295 -3.96 -21.69 2.61
N GLY A 296 -3.55 -21.07 3.71
CA GLY A 296 -2.96 -21.72 4.88
C GLY A 296 -1.49 -22.12 4.71
N LYS A 297 -0.86 -21.82 3.56
CA LYS A 297 0.49 -22.30 3.22
C LYS A 297 1.54 -21.20 3.13
N SER A 298 1.25 -20.01 3.67
CA SER A 298 2.22 -18.90 3.68
C SER A 298 3.59 -19.33 4.22
N GLY A 299 3.64 -20.00 5.38
CA GLY A 299 4.91 -20.41 5.99
C GLY A 299 5.74 -21.38 5.13
N GLU A 300 5.10 -22.25 4.35
CA GLU A 300 5.81 -23.11 3.39
C GLU A 300 6.36 -22.33 2.21
N MET A 301 5.57 -21.39 1.67
CA MET A 301 5.97 -20.53 0.57
C MET A 301 7.15 -19.63 0.97
N PHE A 302 7.05 -18.98 2.13
CA PHE A 302 8.10 -18.12 2.68
C PHE A 302 9.41 -18.90 2.84
N ARG A 303 9.39 -20.08 3.49
CA ARG A 303 10.58 -20.92 3.65
C ARG A 303 11.17 -21.32 2.31
N ARG A 304 10.35 -21.81 1.37
CA ARG A 304 10.81 -22.25 0.05
C ARG A 304 11.57 -21.14 -0.69
N VAL A 305 11.07 -19.91 -0.63
CA VAL A 305 11.66 -18.78 -1.36
C VAL A 305 12.88 -18.22 -0.62
N TYR A 306 12.81 -17.99 0.69
CA TYR A 306 13.96 -17.46 1.43
C TYR A 306 15.09 -18.48 1.59
N ASP A 307 14.82 -19.78 1.71
CA ASP A 307 15.88 -20.81 1.68
C ASP A 307 16.68 -20.76 0.38
N ARG A 308 16.03 -20.43 -0.74
CA ARG A 308 16.70 -20.23 -2.02
C ARG A 308 17.61 -19.00 -2.00
N PHE A 309 17.14 -17.89 -1.41
CA PHE A 309 17.94 -16.67 -1.29
C PHE A 309 19.17 -16.89 -0.40
N GLU A 310 19.01 -17.61 0.71
CA GLU A 310 20.12 -17.99 1.61
C GLU A 310 21.09 -18.97 0.94
N ALA A 311 20.60 -19.98 0.23
CA ALA A 311 21.43 -20.93 -0.51
C ALA A 311 22.27 -20.22 -1.60
N ALA A 312 21.68 -19.23 -2.27
CA ALA A 312 22.34 -18.38 -3.24
C ALA A 312 23.25 -17.29 -2.60
N LYS A 313 23.19 -17.13 -1.27
CA LYS A 313 23.93 -16.11 -0.51
C LYS A 313 23.66 -14.69 -1.01
N LEU A 314 22.40 -14.38 -1.32
CA LEU A 314 22.01 -13.02 -1.68
C LEU A 314 22.32 -12.07 -0.52
N ASP A 315 22.96 -10.94 -0.84
CA ASP A 315 23.44 -9.97 0.16
C ASP A 315 22.32 -9.01 0.61
N TYR A 316 21.27 -9.55 1.23
CA TYR A 316 20.14 -8.80 1.77
C TYR A 316 20.10 -8.80 3.30
N ASP A 317 19.42 -7.79 3.85
CA ASP A 317 19.46 -7.45 5.27
C ASP A 317 18.14 -7.68 5.97
N VAL A 318 17.02 -7.38 5.30
CA VAL A 318 15.69 -7.32 5.90
C VAL A 318 14.72 -8.22 5.14
N ILE A 319 13.88 -8.93 5.88
CA ILE A 319 12.78 -9.73 5.36
C ILE A 319 11.51 -8.89 5.44
N GLY A 320 10.97 -8.54 4.28
CA GLY A 320 9.68 -7.86 4.12
C GLY A 320 8.56 -8.87 3.90
N LEU A 321 7.40 -8.57 4.47
CA LEU A 321 6.18 -9.35 4.26
C LEU A 321 4.91 -8.49 4.13
N SER A 322 4.07 -8.76 3.13
CA SER A 322 2.69 -8.26 3.11
C SER A 322 1.79 -9.12 3.98
N TRP A 323 0.90 -8.48 4.73
CA TRP A 323 -0.16 -9.16 5.46
C TRP A 323 -1.44 -8.31 5.52
N TYR A 324 -2.45 -8.74 4.76
CA TYR A 324 -3.79 -8.15 4.78
C TYR A 324 -4.76 -9.17 5.40
N PRO A 325 -5.32 -8.89 6.59
CA PRO A 325 -6.12 -9.88 7.35
C PRO A 325 -7.39 -10.34 6.65
N TYR A 326 -7.84 -9.64 5.59
CA TYR A 326 -9.04 -9.96 4.82
C TYR A 326 -8.74 -10.75 3.52
N HIS A 327 -7.46 -10.98 3.20
CA HIS A 327 -7.02 -11.77 2.04
C HIS A 327 -6.09 -12.92 2.42
N HIS A 328 -5.31 -12.74 3.47
CA HIS A 328 -4.25 -13.66 3.87
C HIS A 328 -4.68 -14.53 5.04
N ASP A 329 -3.78 -15.46 5.42
CA ASP A 329 -3.94 -16.30 6.60
C ASP A 329 -4.16 -15.47 7.87
N GLY A 330 -4.85 -16.05 8.85
CA GLY A 330 -5.20 -15.38 10.10
C GLY A 330 -4.00 -14.98 10.97
N PHE A 331 -4.30 -14.26 12.05
CA PHE A 331 -3.29 -13.72 12.97
C PHE A 331 -2.36 -14.78 13.58
N ASP A 332 -2.85 -15.99 13.83
CA ASP A 332 -2.04 -17.06 14.42
C ASP A 332 -1.04 -17.64 13.41
N GLN A 333 -1.43 -17.73 12.14
CA GLN A 333 -0.53 -18.09 11.06
C GLN A 333 0.52 -16.99 10.83
N LEU A 334 0.13 -15.71 10.89
CA LEU A 334 1.09 -14.60 10.86
C LEU A 334 2.13 -14.73 11.98
N ARG A 335 1.68 -14.91 13.24
CA ARG A 335 2.58 -15.06 14.40
C ARG A 335 3.51 -16.26 14.26
N THR A 336 2.99 -17.37 13.75
CA THR A 336 3.77 -18.58 13.50
C THR A 336 4.83 -18.34 12.44
N ASN A 337 4.45 -17.71 11.32
CA ASN A 337 5.37 -17.39 10.24
C ASN A 337 6.46 -16.40 10.70
N LEU A 338 6.09 -15.33 11.41
CA LEU A 338 7.06 -14.37 11.97
C LEU A 338 8.09 -15.05 12.88
N ARG A 339 7.66 -15.97 13.76
CA ARG A 339 8.57 -16.72 14.64
C ARG A 339 9.50 -17.64 13.85
N ASP A 340 8.97 -18.40 12.90
CA ASP A 340 9.77 -19.30 12.05
C ASP A 340 10.84 -18.51 11.26
N LEU A 341 10.45 -17.41 10.61
CA LEU A 341 11.38 -16.54 9.88
C LEU A 341 12.46 -15.94 10.80
N SER A 342 12.06 -15.47 11.98
CA SER A 342 12.97 -14.90 12.98
C SER A 342 13.99 -15.92 13.47
N ASP A 343 13.56 -17.13 13.78
CA ASP A 343 14.43 -18.18 14.31
C ASP A 343 15.34 -18.77 13.23
N ARG A 344 14.84 -18.92 12.00
CA ARG A 344 15.56 -19.53 10.89
C ARG A 344 16.59 -18.61 10.26
N TYR A 345 16.20 -17.39 9.92
CA TYR A 345 17.04 -16.48 9.12
C TYR A 345 17.78 -15.44 9.96
N ARG A 346 17.30 -15.14 11.18
CA ARG A 346 17.92 -14.18 12.11
C ARG A 346 18.16 -12.80 11.47
N LYS A 347 17.25 -12.40 10.59
CA LYS A 347 17.22 -11.09 9.92
C LYS A 347 16.03 -10.28 10.42
N PRO A 348 16.16 -8.94 10.54
CA PRO A 348 15.04 -8.06 10.85
C PRO A 348 13.81 -8.31 9.95
N LEU A 349 12.63 -8.32 10.56
CA LEU A 349 11.34 -8.61 9.93
C LEU A 349 10.46 -7.38 9.93
N VAL A 350 9.92 -7.03 8.77
CA VAL A 350 8.99 -5.90 8.62
C VAL A 350 7.73 -6.38 7.92
N VAL A 351 6.57 -6.15 8.56
CA VAL A 351 5.29 -6.20 7.82
C VAL A 351 5.22 -4.93 6.98
N VAL A 352 5.68 -5.01 5.74
CA VAL A 352 5.92 -3.85 4.87
C VAL A 352 4.67 -3.39 4.13
N GLU A 353 3.63 -4.23 4.12
CA GLU A 353 2.29 -3.84 3.68
C GLU A 353 1.22 -4.44 4.57
N THR A 354 0.29 -3.58 4.99
CA THR A 354 -0.97 -3.96 5.62
C THR A 354 -1.98 -2.82 5.49
N ALA A 355 -3.26 -3.14 5.52
CA ALA A 355 -4.35 -2.19 5.59
C ALA A 355 -5.59 -2.85 6.20
N TYR A 356 -6.57 -2.04 6.60
CA TYR A 356 -7.88 -2.51 7.04
C TYR A 356 -8.92 -1.41 6.91
N GLY A 357 -10.16 -1.78 6.61
CA GLY A 357 -11.20 -0.78 6.46
C GLY A 357 -11.74 -0.23 7.77
N TRP A 358 -11.89 1.09 7.83
CA TRP A 358 -12.60 1.79 8.90
C TRP A 358 -14.11 1.89 8.65
N ARG A 359 -14.58 1.39 7.51
CA ARG A 359 -15.98 1.23 7.11
C ARG A 359 -16.09 0.14 6.02
N PRO A 360 -17.26 -0.49 5.83
CA PRO A 360 -17.40 -1.60 4.89
C PRO A 360 -17.62 -1.17 3.43
N ASP A 361 -18.05 0.07 3.18
CA ASP A 361 -18.34 0.59 1.85
C ASP A 361 -17.28 1.58 1.37
N ASN A 362 -17.11 1.70 0.06
CA ASN A 362 -16.20 2.68 -0.51
C ASN A 362 -16.77 4.10 -0.25
N PRO A 363 -16.05 5.02 0.41
CA PRO A 363 -16.51 6.41 0.50
C PRO A 363 -16.57 7.11 -0.87
N GLY A 364 -15.85 6.55 -1.85
CA GLY A 364 -15.87 6.96 -3.23
C GLY A 364 -16.92 6.26 -4.09
N SER A 365 -16.69 6.29 -5.40
CA SER A 365 -17.47 5.51 -6.37
C SER A 365 -16.88 4.11 -6.61
N GLY A 366 -17.75 3.15 -6.91
CA GLY A 366 -17.34 1.78 -7.24
C GLY A 366 -17.13 0.86 -6.04
N PRO A 367 -16.75 -0.41 -6.29
CA PRO A 367 -16.59 -1.39 -5.25
C PRO A 367 -15.38 -1.09 -4.35
N ALA A 368 -15.48 -1.47 -3.07
CA ALA A 368 -14.34 -1.48 -2.15
C ALA A 368 -13.65 -2.84 -2.15
N VAL A 369 -12.32 -2.86 -2.10
CA VAL A 369 -11.53 -4.08 -1.91
C VAL A 369 -11.80 -4.69 -0.54
N PHE A 370 -11.85 -3.86 0.50
CA PHE A 370 -12.30 -4.27 1.82
C PHE A 370 -13.80 -4.02 1.98
N ASN A 371 -14.54 -5.00 2.48
CA ASN A 371 -15.99 -4.92 2.66
C ASN A 371 -16.46 -5.71 3.90
N GLU A 372 -17.78 -5.91 4.07
CA GLU A 372 -18.31 -6.66 5.21
C GLU A 372 -17.80 -8.12 5.29
N GLU A 373 -17.59 -8.78 4.15
CA GLU A 373 -17.01 -10.13 4.12
C GLU A 373 -15.55 -10.10 4.55
N GLY A 374 -14.78 -9.11 4.05
CA GLY A 374 -13.41 -8.88 4.51
C GLY A 374 -13.32 -8.57 6.01
N ALA A 375 -14.30 -7.85 6.56
CA ALA A 375 -14.39 -7.59 8.00
C ALA A 375 -14.64 -8.88 8.80
N LYS A 376 -15.56 -9.73 8.32
CA LYS A 376 -15.84 -11.05 8.92
C LYS A 376 -14.61 -11.94 8.89
N HIS A 377 -13.90 -12.00 7.75
CA HIS A 377 -12.68 -12.79 7.61
C HIS A 377 -11.55 -12.28 8.50
N GLY A 378 -11.34 -10.96 8.52
CA GLY A 378 -10.30 -10.34 9.34
C GLY A 378 -10.57 -10.37 10.85
N GLY A 379 -11.83 -10.55 11.27
CA GLY A 379 -12.21 -10.69 12.69
C GLY A 379 -12.33 -9.37 13.46
N TYR A 380 -12.29 -8.22 12.79
CA TYR A 380 -12.48 -6.90 13.40
C TYR A 380 -13.67 -6.18 12.74
N PRO A 381 -14.49 -5.43 13.49
CA PRO A 381 -15.60 -4.71 12.89
C PRO A 381 -15.08 -3.61 11.95
N ALA A 382 -15.70 -3.45 10.79
CA ALA A 382 -15.41 -2.40 9.81
C ALA A 382 -15.81 -1.00 10.34
N THR A 383 -15.04 -0.49 11.30
CA THR A 383 -15.27 0.76 12.03
C THR A 383 -13.92 1.43 12.32
N PRO A 384 -13.88 2.75 12.59
CA PRO A 384 -12.63 3.42 12.96
C PRO A 384 -11.93 2.77 14.18
N GLN A 385 -12.71 2.26 15.14
CA GLN A 385 -12.17 1.58 16.32
C GLN A 385 -11.70 0.15 16.00
N GLY A 386 -12.38 -0.58 15.12
CA GLY A 386 -11.94 -1.90 14.68
C GLY A 386 -10.62 -1.83 13.89
N GLN A 387 -10.49 -0.85 12.99
CA GLN A 387 -9.23 -0.56 12.29
C GLN A 387 -8.09 -0.27 13.27
N ALA A 388 -8.35 0.59 14.28
CA ALA A 388 -7.37 0.91 15.32
C ALA A 388 -6.96 -0.31 16.16
N THR A 389 -7.91 -1.20 16.45
CA THR A 389 -7.66 -2.42 17.24
C THR A 389 -6.82 -3.41 16.44
N MET A 390 -7.15 -3.65 15.16
CA MET A 390 -6.36 -4.48 14.25
C MET A 390 -4.91 -3.99 14.19
N LEU A 391 -4.71 -2.71 13.92
CA LEU A 391 -3.37 -2.12 13.79
C LEU A 391 -2.54 -2.26 15.06
N ARG A 392 -3.15 -2.03 16.23
CA ARG A 392 -2.47 -2.25 17.51
C ARG A 392 -2.04 -3.70 17.67
N ASP A 393 -2.93 -4.65 17.40
CA ASP A 393 -2.66 -6.08 17.58
C ASP A 393 -1.58 -6.58 16.60
N LEU A 394 -1.52 -6.01 15.39
CA LEU A 394 -0.47 -6.26 14.41
C LEU A 394 0.89 -5.77 14.89
N VAL A 395 0.98 -4.50 15.32
CA VAL A 395 2.21 -3.94 15.85
C VAL A 395 2.72 -4.76 17.04
N GLN A 396 1.82 -5.17 17.93
CA GLN A 396 2.16 -6.04 19.07
C GLN A 396 2.63 -7.43 18.63
N ALA A 397 1.99 -8.02 17.61
CA ALA A 397 2.41 -9.32 17.08
C ALA A 397 3.83 -9.27 16.51
N VAL A 398 4.18 -8.20 15.79
CA VAL A 398 5.55 -8.00 15.28
C VAL A 398 6.53 -7.74 16.43
N ALA A 399 6.20 -6.85 17.38
CA ALA A 399 7.06 -6.53 18.52
C ALA A 399 7.28 -7.72 19.50
N ALA A 400 6.42 -8.73 19.45
CA ALA A 400 6.54 -9.96 20.23
C ALA A 400 7.54 -10.98 19.65
N VAL A 401 8.20 -10.68 18.54
CA VAL A 401 9.19 -11.55 17.89
C VAL A 401 10.59 -10.92 17.98
N PRO A 402 11.66 -11.69 18.31
CA PRO A 402 13.00 -11.13 18.52
C PRO A 402 13.50 -10.24 17.38
N GLU A 403 13.29 -10.66 16.13
CA GLU A 403 13.71 -9.90 14.95
C GLU A 403 12.61 -8.99 14.38
N GLY A 404 11.47 -8.83 15.05
CA GLY A 404 10.39 -7.94 14.59
C GLY A 404 10.82 -6.47 14.60
N LEU A 405 11.05 -5.89 13.41
CA LEU A 405 11.58 -4.54 13.23
C LEU A 405 10.47 -3.49 13.03
N GLY A 406 9.33 -3.85 12.44
CA GLY A 406 8.20 -2.93 12.40
C GLY A 406 7.12 -3.21 11.38
N VAL A 407 6.28 -2.19 11.17
CA VAL A 407 5.07 -2.26 10.35
C VAL A 407 4.96 -1.02 9.48
N PHE A 408 4.56 -1.19 8.23
CA PHE A 408 4.12 -0.12 7.33
C PHE A 408 2.64 -0.26 7.03
N TRP A 409 1.89 0.83 7.18
CA TRP A 409 0.54 0.92 6.65
C TRP A 409 0.59 1.28 5.17
N TRP A 410 -0.09 0.50 4.33
CA TRP A 410 -0.15 0.77 2.91
C TRP A 410 -1.21 1.84 2.60
N GLU A 411 -0.77 2.94 1.99
CA GLU A 411 -1.63 4.02 1.48
C GLU A 411 -2.62 4.59 2.51
N PRO A 412 -2.14 5.14 3.65
CA PRO A 412 -3.01 5.66 4.70
C PRO A 412 -3.77 6.91 4.28
N ALA A 413 -3.38 7.57 3.19
CA ALA A 413 -3.92 8.85 2.76
C ALA A 413 -4.52 8.80 1.34
N TRP A 414 -4.72 7.61 0.77
CA TRP A 414 -5.29 7.46 -0.57
C TRP A 414 -6.80 7.69 -0.55
N LEU A 415 -7.20 8.97 -0.49
CA LEU A 415 -8.60 9.38 -0.54
C LEU A 415 -9.17 9.26 -1.97
N ASP A 416 -10.47 9.05 -2.10
CA ASP A 416 -11.14 9.07 -3.40
C ASP A 416 -11.32 10.52 -3.86
N VAL A 417 -10.45 10.95 -4.77
CA VAL A 417 -10.45 12.29 -5.37
C VAL A 417 -10.14 12.20 -6.87
N PRO A 418 -10.56 13.20 -7.68
CA PRO A 418 -10.31 13.18 -9.12
C PRO A 418 -8.82 12.98 -9.46
N GLY A 419 -8.55 12.03 -10.37
CA GLY A 419 -7.20 11.75 -10.85
C GLY A 419 -6.32 10.92 -9.90
N ALA A 420 -6.85 10.47 -8.76
CA ALA A 420 -6.17 9.59 -7.82
C ALA A 420 -6.76 8.16 -7.84
N GLY A 421 -7.13 7.65 -9.01
CA GLY A 421 -7.57 6.26 -9.16
C GLY A 421 -6.44 5.24 -9.12
N TRP A 422 -6.77 3.95 -8.96
CA TRP A 422 -5.76 2.86 -9.01
C TRP A 422 -5.15 2.68 -10.42
N ARG A 423 -5.90 3.11 -11.43
CA ARG A 423 -5.51 3.21 -12.84
C ARG A 423 -6.22 4.43 -13.45
N THR A 424 -5.65 5.01 -14.50
CA THR A 424 -6.28 6.08 -15.25
C THR A 424 -7.63 5.63 -15.79
N GLY A 425 -8.66 6.45 -15.55
CA GLY A 425 -10.04 6.16 -15.92
C GLY A 425 -10.82 5.33 -14.90
N GLU A 426 -10.19 4.87 -13.83
CA GLU A 426 -10.82 4.07 -12.80
C GLU A 426 -10.78 4.79 -11.44
N GLY A 427 -11.68 4.42 -10.52
CA GLY A 427 -11.77 5.01 -9.19
C GLY A 427 -10.71 4.48 -8.22
N ASN A 428 -10.83 4.85 -6.94
CA ASN A 428 -10.02 4.29 -5.87
C ASN A 428 -10.83 3.28 -5.04
N ALA A 429 -10.50 1.99 -5.15
CA ALA A 429 -11.16 0.91 -4.42
C ALA A 429 -10.63 0.71 -2.97
N TRP A 430 -9.66 1.52 -2.54
CA TRP A 430 -8.97 1.40 -1.25
C TRP A 430 -9.27 2.57 -0.28
N ALA A 431 -10.09 3.54 -0.69
CA ALA A 431 -10.35 4.75 0.08
C ALA A 431 -11.02 4.50 1.44
N ASN A 432 -11.63 3.33 1.67
CA ASN A 432 -12.17 2.96 2.98
C ASN A 432 -11.14 2.36 3.94
N GLN A 433 -9.87 2.24 3.54
CA GLN A 433 -8.77 1.68 4.33
C GLN A 433 -7.70 2.70 4.74
N THR A 434 -7.93 3.97 4.42
CA THR A 434 -7.09 5.08 4.87
C THR A 434 -7.06 5.22 6.39
N LEU A 435 -6.06 5.91 6.92
CA LEU A 435 -5.99 6.36 8.32
C LEU A 435 -6.58 7.76 8.51
N PHE A 436 -7.24 8.28 7.48
CA PHE A 436 -8.05 9.49 7.47
C PHE A 436 -9.46 9.16 7.00
N ASP A 437 -10.48 9.87 7.48
CA ASP A 437 -11.83 9.74 6.96
C ASP A 437 -11.94 10.29 5.52
N ALA A 438 -13.11 10.16 4.92
CA ALA A 438 -13.37 10.64 3.55
C ALA A 438 -13.18 12.16 3.36
N GLN A 439 -13.14 12.94 4.44
CA GLN A 439 -12.88 14.38 4.44
C GLN A 439 -11.43 14.71 4.82
N GLY A 440 -10.57 13.69 4.97
CA GLY A 440 -9.18 13.84 5.35
C GLY A 440 -8.95 14.14 6.83
N ARG A 441 -9.90 13.85 7.73
CA ARG A 441 -9.66 13.96 9.18
C ARG A 441 -9.04 12.68 9.73
N ALA A 442 -8.00 12.82 10.54
CA ALA A 442 -7.28 11.71 11.14
C ALA A 442 -8.21 10.78 11.95
N LEU A 443 -8.13 9.48 11.69
CA LEU A 443 -8.88 8.44 12.39
C LEU A 443 -8.16 7.98 13.68
N PRO A 444 -8.87 7.33 14.63
CA PRO A 444 -8.27 6.80 15.86
C PRO A 444 -7.10 5.84 15.64
N ALA A 445 -7.04 5.17 14.48
CA ALA A 445 -5.97 4.25 14.13
C ALA A 445 -4.58 4.91 14.11
N LEU A 446 -4.46 6.22 13.76
CA LEU A 446 -3.18 6.93 13.85
C LEU A 446 -2.65 7.01 15.29
N LYS A 447 -3.54 7.25 16.25
CA LYS A 447 -3.18 7.25 17.67
C LYS A 447 -2.79 5.84 18.12
N ALA A 448 -3.55 4.82 17.71
CA ALA A 448 -3.27 3.43 18.04
C ALA A 448 -1.92 2.96 17.49
N PHE A 449 -1.54 3.38 16.28
CA PHE A 449 -0.25 3.03 15.68
C PHE A 449 0.93 3.48 16.55
N ARG A 450 0.89 4.75 17.02
CA ARG A 450 1.88 5.30 17.94
C ARG A 450 1.88 4.58 19.29
N ASP A 451 0.71 4.41 19.88
CA ASP A 451 0.58 3.91 21.25
C ASP A 451 0.90 2.40 21.34
N ALA A 452 0.83 1.68 20.21
CA ALA A 452 1.19 0.26 20.13
C ALA A 452 2.70 0.02 20.03
N ALA A 453 3.50 1.05 19.74
CA ALA A 453 4.94 0.91 19.57
C ALA A 453 5.60 0.33 20.84
N PRO A 454 6.61 -0.55 20.70
CA PRO A 454 7.33 -1.07 21.85
C PRO A 454 8.03 0.07 22.59
N CYS A 455 8.06 -0.01 23.93
CA CYS A 455 8.74 0.99 24.73
C CYS A 455 10.28 0.86 24.53
N PRO A 456 11.00 1.98 24.30
CA PRO A 456 12.41 1.97 23.94
C PRO A 456 13.35 1.40 25.02
#